data_AF-A0A0R1M3S0-F1
#
_entry.id   AF-A0A0R1M3S0-F1
#
_cell.length_a   1.000
_cell.length_b   1.000
_cell.length_c   1.000
_cell.angle_alpha   90.00
_cell.angle_beta   90.00
_cell.angle_gamma   90.00
#
_symmetry.space_group_name_H-M   'P 1'
#
loop_
_entity.id
_entity.type
_entity.pdbx_description
1 polymer ?
#
loop_
_entity_poly.entity_id
_entity_poly.type
_entity_poly.pdbx_seq_one_letter_code
_entity_poly.pdbx_strand_id
1 'polypeptide(L)' 'MLAGRSPEQLEKMMKDVTRVISEDTGAPKEHISVIVSELGKNQLAQGGEWRKPQE' A
#
# COMPACT_ATOMS: atom_id res chain seq x y z
N MET A 1 -3.44 -6.92 5.54
CA MET A 1 -2.26 -6.05 5.32
C MET A 1 -1.77 -5.62 6.67
N LEU A 2 -0.76 -6.31 7.21
CA LEU A 2 -0.17 -5.99 8.51
C LEU A 2 0.34 -4.54 8.47
N ALA A 3 -0.15 -3.70 9.38
CA ALA A 3 0.49 -2.45 9.73
C ALA A 3 1.88 -2.73 10.35
N GLY A 4 2.81 -1.79 10.23
CA GLY A 4 4.14 -1.91 10.85
C GLY A 4 5.33 -1.89 9.89
N ARG A 5 5.13 -1.43 8.65
CA ARG A 5 6.27 -1.05 7.79
C ARG A 5 6.93 0.19 8.37
N SER A 6 8.25 0.24 8.32
CA SER A 6 8.97 1.45 8.69
C SER A 6 8.75 2.55 7.65
N PRO A 7 8.95 3.84 8.01
CA PRO A 7 8.88 4.94 7.07
C PRO A 7 9.77 4.74 5.83
N GLU A 8 10.98 4.19 6.01
CA GLU A 8 11.93 3.94 4.92
C GLU A 8 11.43 2.86 3.96
N GLN A 9 10.76 1.82 4.49
CA GLN A 9 10.16 0.77 3.67
C GLN A 9 9.01 1.32 2.82
N LEU A 10 8.17 2.18 3.41
CA LEU A 10 7.08 2.84 2.69
C LEU A 10 7.61 3.79 1.62
N GLU A 11 8.63 4.58 1.93
CA GLU A 11 9.26 5.49 0.97
C GLU A 11 9.87 4.72 -0.21
N LYS A 12 10.60 3.64 0.06
CA LYS A 12 11.16 2.78 -0.97
C LYS A 12 10.07 2.17 -1.86
N MET A 13 8.99 1.66 -1.25
CA MET A 13 7.87 1.06 -1.98
C MET A 13 7.21 2.07 -2.92
N MET A 14 6.90 3.28 -2.45
CA MET A 14 6.27 4.31 -3.28
C MET A 14 7.15 4.67 -4.49
N LYS A 15 8.47 4.80 -4.30
CA LYS A 15 9.41 5.06 -5.40
C LYS A 15 9.44 3.93 -6.42
N ASP A 16 9.52 2.69 -5.95
CA ASP A 16 9.63 1.53 -6.83
C ASP A 16 8.34 1.31 -7.64
N VAL A 17 7.16 1.42 -7.02
CA VAL A 17 5.87 1.25 -7.71
C VAL A 17 5.67 2.33 -8.77
N THR A 18 5.91 3.60 -8.44
CA THR A 18 5.78 4.70 -9.41
C THR A 18 6.74 4.52 -10.59
N ARG A 19 7.98 4.07 -10.33
CA ARG A 19 8.97 3.81 -11.38
C ARG A 19 8.50 2.71 -12.33
N VAL A 20 8.09 1.55 -11.80
CA VAL A 20 7.65 0.40 -12.59
C VAL A 20 6.44 0.75 -13.46
N ILE A 21 5.43 1.41 -12.90
CA ILE A 21 4.23 1.81 -13.67
C ILE A 21 4.60 2.81 -14.78
N SER A 22 5.48 3.78 -14.50
CA SER A 22 5.93 4.75 -15.51
C SER A 22 6.71 4.05 -16.64
N GLU A 23 7.59 3.10 -16.32
CA GLU A 23 8.38 2.32 -17.28
C GLU A 23 7.48 1.43 -18.16
N ASP A 24 6.52 0.72 -17.57
CA ASP A 24 5.68 -0.25 -18.30
C ASP A 24 4.57 0.40 -19.13
N THR A 25 4.06 1.56 -18.69
CA THR A 25 2.90 2.21 -19.33
C THR A 25 3.24 3.48 -20.11
N GLY A 26 4.42 4.05 -19.89
CA GLY A 26 4.80 5.36 -20.43
C GLY A 26 4.10 6.55 -19.75
N ALA A 27 3.30 6.31 -18.70
CA ALA A 27 2.66 7.40 -17.96
C ALA A 27 3.71 8.29 -17.27
N PRO A 28 3.60 9.63 -17.37
CA PRO A 28 4.44 10.55 -16.60
C PRO A 28 4.28 10.30 -15.10
N LYS A 29 5.38 10.35 -14.35
CA LYS A 29 5.37 10.11 -12.89
C LYS A 29 4.41 11.05 -12.15
N GLU A 30 4.26 12.28 -12.64
CA GLU A 30 3.37 13.30 -12.08
C GLU A 30 1.88 12.92 -12.16
N HIS A 31 1.52 11.99 -13.04
CA HIS A 31 0.17 11.46 -13.18
C HIS A 31 -0.09 10.21 -12.34
N ILE A 32 0.92 9.70 -11.63
CA ILE A 32 0.82 8.46 -10.84
C ILE A 32 0.67 8.82 -9.37
N SER A 33 -0.49 8.51 -8.80
CA SER A 33 -0.77 8.64 -7.36
C SER A 33 -0.73 7.28 -6.68
N VAL A 34 0.04 7.17 -5.59
CA VAL A 34 0.11 5.96 -4.76
C VAL A 34 -0.62 6.20 -3.45
N ILE A 35 -1.67 5.43 -3.19
CA ILE A 35 -2.39 5.43 -1.92
C ILE A 35 -1.99 4.19 -1.13
N VAL A 36 -1.38 4.41 0.03
CA VAL A 36 -1.04 3.32 0.96
C VAL A 36 -2.17 3.17 1.96
N SER A 37 -2.76 1.98 2.03
CA SER A 37 -3.76 1.63 3.03
C SER A 37 -3.24 0.49 3.91
N GLU A 38 -2.92 0.80 5.15
CA GLU A 38 -2.58 -0.20 6.16
C GLU A 38 -3.81 -0.49 7.02
N LEU A 39 -4.02 -1.77 7.34
CA LEU A 39 -5.16 -2.22 8.13
C LEU A 39 -4.65 -2.81 9.43
N GLY A 40 -4.81 -2.05 10.50
CA GLY A 40 -4.56 -2.48 11.87
C GLY A 40 -5.68 -3.35 12.44
N LYS A 41 -5.59 -3.63 13.74
CA LYS A 41 -6.63 -4.33 14.49
C LYS A 41 -7.93 -3.51 14.43
N ASN A 42 -9.05 -4.18 14.18
CA ASN A 42 -10.39 -3.58 14.15
C ASN A 42 -10.58 -2.45 13.12
N GLN A 43 -9.88 -2.52 11.98
CA GLN A 43 -10.06 -1.57 10.86
C GLN A 43 -10.70 -2.20 9.62
N LEU A 44 -10.83 -3.52 9.61
CA LEU A 44 -11.50 -4.26 8.53
C LEU A 44 -12.44 -5.30 9.15
N ALA A 45 -13.71 -5.26 8.79
CA ALA A 45 -14.70 -6.26 9.15
C ALA A 45 -15.21 -6.97 7.90
N GLN A 46 -15.52 -8.26 8.02
CA GLN A 46 -16.12 -9.06 6.95
C GLN A 46 -17.10 -10.05 7.56
N GLY A 47 -18.32 -10.12 7.03
CA GLY A 47 -19.35 -11.02 7.58
C GLY A 47 -19.84 -10.63 8.99
N GLY A 48 -19.68 -9.36 9.39
CA GLY A 48 -20.10 -8.88 10.71
C GLY A 48 -19.04 -9.04 11.82
N GLU A 49 -17.87 -9.60 11.51
CA GLU A 49 -16.79 -9.77 12.47
C GLU A 49 -15.51 -9.06 12.02
N TRP A 50 -14.72 -8.59 12.99
CA TRP A 50 -13.40 -8.04 12.70
C TRP A 50 -12.52 -9.12 12.06
N ARG A 51 -11.91 -8.79 10.92
CA ARG A 51 -10.94 -9.69 10.30
C ARG A 51 -9.74 -9.79 11.22
N LYS A 52 -9.40 -11.03 11.61
CA LYS A 52 -8.17 -11.30 12.34
C LYS A 52 -6.98 -10.89 11.47
N PRO A 53 -5.93 -10.27 12.04
CA PRO A 53 -4.68 -10.06 11.31
C PRO A 53 -4.20 -11.41 10.77
N GLN A 54 -3.81 -11.46 9.49
CA GLN A 54 -3.10 -12.64 8.97
C GLN A 54 -1.70 -12.64 9.58
N GLU A 55 -1.36 -13.73 10.28
CA GLU A 55 -0.02 -14.01 10.79
C GLU A 55 0.99 -14.26 9.66
#